data_AF-A0A3M0KHM4-F1
#
_entry.id   AF-A0A3M0KHM4-F1
#
_cell.length_a   1.000
_cell.length_b   1.000
_cell.length_c   1.000
_cell.angle_alpha   90.00
_cell.angle_beta   90.00
_cell.angle_gamma   90.00
#
_symmetry.space_group_name_H-M   'P 1'
#
loop_
_entity.id
_entity.type
_entity.pdbx_description
1 polymer ?
#
loop_
_entity_poly.entity_id
_entity_poly.type
_entity_poly.pdbx_seq_one_letter_code
_entity_poly.pdbx_strand_id
1 'polypeptide(L)'
;MAAAAGRTGLGLAGTGKVLGKRTEGMASPLWVRCLFTRSRIPDSVFQPRPGDHEKYGGDPENPHKIHVVTRIKSVIGRPYWEKKIIRDLGLDKV
;
A
#
# COMPACT_ATOMS: atom_id res chain seq x y z
N MET A 1 -61.82 -50.66 -15.66
CA MET A 1 -61.01 -51.55 -16.51
C MET A 1 -59.68 -51.80 -15.82
N ALA A 2 -59.24 -53.07 -15.86
CA ALA A 2 -57.95 -53.70 -15.52
C ALA A 2 -56.67 -52.82 -15.45
N ALA A 3 -55.54 -53.19 -14.81
CA ALA A 3 -55.13 -54.25 -13.89
C ALA A 3 -53.66 -53.98 -13.42
N ALA A 4 -53.31 -54.51 -12.25
CA ALA A 4 -52.05 -55.17 -11.83
C ALA A 4 -50.63 -54.49 -11.91
N ALA A 5 -50.01 -54.49 -10.71
CA ALA A 5 -48.68 -55.06 -10.37
C ALA A 5 -47.36 -54.29 -10.60
N GLY A 6 -46.49 -54.33 -9.58
CA GLY A 6 -45.02 -54.17 -9.73
C GLY A 6 -44.31 -53.55 -8.51
N ARG A 7 -43.76 -54.40 -7.62
CA ARG A 7 -42.85 -54.01 -6.52
C ARG A 7 -41.39 -53.93 -7.01
N THR A 8 -40.57 -53.27 -6.18
CA THR A 8 -39.11 -53.40 -5.90
C THR A 8 -38.13 -52.39 -6.53
N GLY A 9 -37.21 -51.91 -5.68
CA GLY A 9 -36.00 -51.18 -6.08
C GLY A 9 -35.42 -50.28 -4.98
N LEU A 10 -34.76 -50.88 -3.98
CA LEU A 10 -33.81 -50.18 -3.09
C LEU A 10 -32.68 -49.58 -3.94
N GLY A 11 -32.22 -48.36 -3.62
CA GLY A 11 -31.04 -47.75 -4.22
C GLY A 11 -30.45 -46.67 -3.32
N LEU A 12 -29.38 -47.04 -2.62
CA LEU A 12 -28.60 -46.26 -1.66
C LEU A 12 -27.94 -45.00 -2.26
N ALA A 13 -27.68 -44.06 -1.33
CA ALA A 13 -26.47 -43.26 -1.21
C ALA A 13 -26.21 -42.13 -2.21
N GLY A 14 -25.97 -40.95 -1.64
CA GLY A 14 -25.46 -39.79 -2.37
C GLY A 14 -25.41 -38.51 -1.55
N THR A 15 -24.98 -38.59 -0.29
CA THR A 15 -24.50 -37.42 0.46
C THR A 15 -23.32 -36.82 -0.29
N GLY A 16 -23.54 -35.68 -0.92
CA GLY A 16 -22.51 -34.95 -1.66
C GLY A 16 -22.92 -33.51 -1.89
N LYS A 17 -23.27 -32.76 -0.83
CA LYS A 17 -23.31 -31.30 -0.94
C LYS A 17 -21.87 -30.83 -1.07
N VAL A 18 -21.48 -30.54 -2.31
CA VAL A 18 -20.22 -29.87 -2.67
C VAL A 18 -20.07 -28.67 -1.75
N LEU A 19 -19.08 -28.75 -0.85
CA LEU A 19 -18.65 -27.65 0.00
C LEU A 19 -18.08 -26.58 -0.92
N GLY A 20 -18.97 -25.73 -1.44
CA GLY A 20 -18.59 -24.51 -2.14
C GLY A 20 -17.70 -23.74 -1.19
N LYS A 21 -16.40 -23.65 -1.54
CA LYS A 21 -15.48 -22.72 -0.89
C LYS A 21 -16.07 -21.34 -1.09
N ARG A 22 -16.81 -20.84 -0.09
CA ARG A 22 -17.05 -19.41 0.05
C ARG A 22 -15.68 -18.78 0.15
N THR A 23 -15.26 -18.10 -0.92
CA THR A 23 -14.25 -17.05 -0.85
C THR A 23 -14.82 -15.94 0.04
N GLU A 24 -14.74 -16.20 1.35
CA GLU A 24 -15.03 -15.23 2.38
C GLU A 24 -13.94 -14.17 2.32
N GLY A 25 -14.35 -12.93 2.02
CA GLY A 25 -13.52 -11.76 2.24
C GLY A 25 -12.73 -11.22 1.04
N MET A 26 -13.26 -11.24 -0.18
CA MET A 26 -12.86 -10.19 -1.13
C MET A 26 -13.67 -8.94 -0.79
N ALA A 27 -13.14 -8.13 0.14
CA ALA A 27 -13.70 -6.83 0.46
C ALA A 27 -13.96 -6.06 -0.85
N SER A 28 -15.17 -5.55 -1.01
CA SER A 28 -15.66 -4.90 -2.22
C SER A 28 -14.69 -3.81 -2.72
N PRO A 29 -14.39 -3.71 -4.03
CA PRO A 29 -13.59 -2.60 -4.59
C PRO A 29 -14.45 -1.34 -4.77
N LEU A 30 -15.38 -1.11 -3.84
CA LEU A 30 -16.33 -0.02 -3.89
C LEU A 30 -15.79 1.08 -2.95
N TRP A 31 -15.23 2.13 -3.56
CA TRP A 31 -14.95 3.43 -2.95
C TRP A 31 -13.74 3.51 -2.01
N VAL A 32 -12.57 3.01 -2.40
CA VAL A 32 -11.32 3.54 -1.82
C VAL A 32 -11.16 4.98 -2.32
N ARG A 33 -11.74 5.94 -1.61
CA ARG A 33 -11.27 7.31 -1.69
C ARG A 33 -9.81 7.26 -1.25
N CYS A 34 -8.89 7.43 -2.18
CA CYS A 34 -7.49 7.69 -1.86
C CYS A 34 -7.45 8.98 -1.03
N LEU A 35 -7.52 8.84 0.30
CA LEU A 35 -7.48 9.97 1.21
C LEU A 35 -6.11 10.63 1.03
N PHE A 36 -6.13 11.94 0.80
CA PHE A 36 -4.91 12.72 0.80
C PHE A 36 -4.36 12.80 2.22
N THR A 37 -3.31 12.02 2.48
CA THR A 37 -2.72 11.81 3.81
C THR A 37 -1.23 12.14 3.80
N ARG A 38 -0.61 12.21 4.98
CA ARG A 38 0.84 12.35 5.08
C ARG A 38 1.52 11.07 4.61
N SER A 39 2.43 11.20 3.65
CA SER A 39 3.25 10.09 3.16
C SER A 39 4.19 9.59 4.25
N ARG A 40 4.24 8.27 4.43
CA ARG A 40 5.27 7.59 5.23
C ARG A 40 6.31 7.05 4.25
N ILE A 41 7.54 7.55 4.35
CA ILE A 41 8.64 7.12 3.47
C ILE A 41 9.33 5.92 4.12
N PRO A 42 9.51 4.79 3.41
CA PRO A 42 10.16 3.61 3.98
C PRO A 42 11.66 3.85 4.17
N ASP A 43 12.24 3.25 5.21
CA ASP A 43 13.65 3.44 5.57
C ASP A 43 14.62 2.96 4.48
N SER A 44 14.20 2.01 3.64
CA SER A 44 14.98 1.50 2.50
C SER A 44 15.29 2.57 1.45
N VAL A 45 14.54 3.67 1.40
CA VAL A 45 14.81 4.80 0.49
C VAL A 45 16.03 5.59 0.93
N PHE A 46 16.36 5.57 2.22
CA PHE A 46 17.48 6.33 2.79
C PHE A 46 18.79 5.54 2.86
N GLN A 47 18.79 4.28 2.42
CA GLN A 47 19.99 3.44 2.41
C GLN A 47 20.78 3.68 1.11
N PRO A 48 22.00 4.26 1.16
CA PRO A 48 22.79 4.51 -0.03
C PRO A 48 23.32 3.21 -0.63
N ARG A 49 23.36 3.15 -1.96
CA ARG A 49 23.95 2.02 -2.68
C ARG A 49 25.40 2.33 -3.03
N PRO A 50 26.27 1.32 -3.23
CA PRO A 50 27.67 1.55 -3.61
C PRO A 50 27.85 2.50 -4.81
N GLY A 51 27.00 2.37 -5.84
CA GLY A 51 27.05 3.26 -7.01
C GLY A 51 26.59 4.71 -6.75
N ASP A 52 25.85 4.99 -5.67
CA ASP A 52 25.47 6.37 -5.32
C ASP A 52 26.67 7.15 -4.78
N HIS A 53 27.58 6.47 -4.08
CA HIS A 53 28.81 7.08 -3.57
C HIS A 53 29.75 7.52 -4.69
N GLU A 54 29.92 6.69 -5.72
CA GLU A 54 30.71 7.04 -6.92
C GLU A 54 30.10 8.21 -7.70
N LYS A 55 28.77 8.31 -7.73
CA LYS A 55 28.06 9.35 -8.46
C LYS A 55 28.06 10.71 -7.74
N TYR A 56 27.86 10.71 -6.43
CA TYR A 56 27.71 11.94 -5.64
C TYR A 56 28.97 12.31 -4.84
N GLY A 57 30.02 11.48 -4.88
CA GLY A 57 31.33 11.75 -4.26
C GLY A 57 31.32 11.77 -2.73
N GLY A 58 30.32 11.13 -2.11
CA GLY A 58 30.17 11.08 -0.65
C GLY A 58 30.85 9.86 -0.04
N ASP A 59 31.63 10.06 1.01
CA ASP A 59 32.29 8.99 1.77
C ASP A 59 31.40 8.49 2.92
N PRO A 60 31.00 7.20 2.95
CA PRO A 60 30.24 6.65 4.07
C PRO A 60 31.04 6.57 5.37
N GLU A 61 32.37 6.48 5.30
CA GLU A 61 33.22 6.41 6.49
C GLU A 61 33.29 7.76 7.22
N ASN A 62 33.27 8.86 6.45
CA ASN A 62 33.34 10.22 6.95
C ASN A 62 32.11 11.05 6.54
N PRO A 63 30.96 10.90 7.24
CA PRO A 63 29.77 11.67 6.94
C PRO A 63 29.95 13.16 7.24
N HIS A 64 29.32 14.01 6.43
CA HIS A 64 29.31 15.45 6.68
C HIS A 64 28.50 15.78 7.94
N LYS A 65 28.93 16.82 8.67
CA LYS A 65 28.33 17.22 9.96
C LYS A 65 27.13 18.14 9.81
N ILE A 66 27.10 18.96 8.76
CA ILE A 66 26.09 20.01 8.57
C ILE A 66 25.52 19.95 7.15
N HIS A 67 24.24 20.32 7.03
CA HIS A 67 23.55 20.43 5.75
C HIS A 67 23.39 21.90 5.37
N VAL A 68 23.65 22.23 4.10
CA VAL A 68 23.27 23.52 3.51
C VAL A 68 21.93 23.34 2.80
N VAL A 69 20.87 23.87 3.40
CA VAL A 69 19.50 23.70 2.88
C VAL A 69 19.03 25.01 2.25
N THR A 70 18.67 24.96 0.97
CA THR A 70 18.08 26.09 0.23
C THR A 70 16.76 25.66 -0.40
N ARG A 71 15.69 26.44 -0.18
CA ARG A 71 14.38 26.15 -0.76
C ARG A 71 14.34 26.53 -2.25
N ILE A 72 14.08 25.55 -3.12
CA ILE A 72 13.97 25.76 -4.57
C ILE A 72 12.53 25.67 -5.13
N LYS A 73 11.54 25.31 -4.30
CA LYS A 73 10.13 25.17 -4.70
C LYS A 73 9.22 26.00 -3.79
N SER A 74 8.13 26.51 -4.36
CA SER A 74 7.15 27.32 -3.64
C SER A 74 6.27 26.48 -2.72
N VAL A 75 5.78 27.13 -1.66
CA VAL A 75 4.84 26.53 -0.68
C VAL A 75 3.37 26.71 -1.07
N ILE A 76 3.08 27.45 -2.15
CA ILE A 76 1.74 27.69 -2.66
C ILE A 76 1.18 26.36 -3.21
N GLY A 77 -0.07 26.03 -2.86
CA GLY A 77 -0.69 24.76 -3.25
C GLY A 77 -0.17 23.53 -2.50
N ARG A 78 0.76 23.68 -1.55
CA ARG A 78 1.27 22.58 -0.73
C ARG A 78 0.43 22.37 0.54
N PRO A 79 0.44 21.15 1.12
CA PRO A 79 -0.27 20.86 2.35
C PRO A 79 0.18 21.73 3.53
N TYR A 80 -0.72 21.95 4.49
CA TYR A 80 -0.43 22.79 5.65
C TYR A 80 0.74 22.25 6.50
N TRP A 81 0.99 20.93 6.49
CA TRP A 81 2.10 20.33 7.23
C TRP A 81 3.47 20.64 6.60
N GLU A 82 3.56 20.69 5.27
CA GLU A 82 4.80 21.13 4.60
C GLU A 82 5.07 22.61 4.87
N LYS A 83 4.02 23.45 4.83
CA LYS A 83 4.12 24.87 5.19
C LYS A 83 4.60 25.08 6.62
N LYS A 84 4.22 24.21 7.56
CA LYS A 84 4.71 24.27 8.93
C LYS A 84 6.21 23.95 8.99
N ILE A 85 6.66 22.87 8.35
CA ILE A 85 8.08 22.46 8.33
C ILE A 85 8.96 23.56 7.73
N ILE A 86 8.52 24.22 6.65
CA ILE A 86 9.27 25.32 6.03
C ILE A 86 9.47 26.50 6.99
N ARG A 87 8.44 26.85 7.77
CA ARG A 87 8.52 27.90 8.81
C ARG A 87 9.46 27.49 9.94
N ASP A 88 9.33 26.24 10.42
CA ASP A 88 10.14 25.70 11.52
C ASP A 88 11.64 25.63 11.14
N LEU A 89 11.94 25.42 9.85
CA LEU A 89 13.31 25.44 9.31
C LEU A 89 13.81 26.85 8.93
N GLY A 90 12.98 27.90 9.08
CA GLY A 90 13.36 29.27 8.72
C GLY A 90 13.50 29.52 7.22
N LEU A 91 12.91 28.67 6.37
CA LEU A 91 13.02 28.71 4.91
C LEU A 91 11.87 29.50 4.25
N ASP A 92 11.28 30.46 4.97
CA ASP A 92 10.12 31.22 4.49
C ASP A 92 10.46 32.22 3.38
N LYS A 93 11.64 32.84 3.49
CA LYS A 93 12.15 33.79 2.50
C LYS A 93 12.79 33.01 1.35
N VAL A 94 12.27 33.23 0.14
CA VAL A 94 13.01 33.06 -1.12
C VAL A 94 13.32 34.46 -1.62
#